data_AF-A0A2X3JAT9-F1
#
_entry.id   AF-A0A2X3JAT9-F1
#
_cell.length_a   1.000
_cell.length_b   1.000
_cell.length_c   1.000
_cell.angle_alpha   90.00
_cell.angle_beta   90.00
_cell.angle_gamma   90.00
#
_symmetry.space_group_name_H-M   'P 1'
#
loop_
_entity.id
_entity.type
_entity.pdbx_description
1 polymer ?
#
loop_
_entity_poly.entity_id
_entity_poly.type
_entity_poly.pdbx_seq_one_letter_code
_entity_poly.pdbx_strand_id
1 'polypeptide(L)'
;MEFVCNPCASRDLRLLSRRKAYVATLLSRSPRFGIDGQSVGVVTESKAGFSQLRMRKMNVWAQGYGYLSPVAVDNVTVFLTDSSVY
;
A
#
# COMPACT_ATOMS: atom_id res chain seq x y z
N MET A 1 35.18 10.23 -1.66
CA MET A 1 34.29 10.16 -0.48
C MET A 1 32.96 10.75 -0.91
N GLU A 2 31.98 9.89 -1.22
CA GLU A 2 30.64 10.36 -1.59
C GLU A 2 29.90 10.80 -0.32
N PHE A 3 29.50 12.07 -0.25
CA PHE A 3 28.53 12.53 0.73
C PHE A 3 27.19 11.90 0.39
N VAL A 4 26.91 10.73 0.97
CA VAL A 4 25.56 10.14 0.90
C VAL A 4 24.62 11.14 1.55
N CYS A 5 23.76 11.74 0.74
CA CYS A 5 22.75 12.67 1.22
C CYS A 5 21.74 11.87 2.08
N ASN A 6 22.03 11.77 3.37
CA ASN A 6 21.24 11.07 4.39
C ASN A 6 19.72 11.42 4.34
N PRO A 7 19.30 12.68 4.06
CA PRO A 7 17.87 12.97 3.88
C PRO A 7 17.26 12.39 2.59
N CYS A 8 18.04 12.25 1.51
CA CYS A 8 17.57 11.65 0.25
C CYS A 8 17.37 10.14 0.41
N ALA A 9 18.34 9.44 1.02
CA ALA A 9 18.24 8.00 1.26
C ALA A 9 17.00 7.65 2.12
N SER A 10 16.73 8.44 3.16
CA SER A 10 15.56 8.24 4.01
C SER A 10 14.24 8.66 3.35
N ARG A 11 14.24 9.52 2.33
CA ARG A 11 13.06 9.79 1.48
C ARG A 11 12.74 8.61 0.57
N ASP A 12 13.75 8.07 -0.09
CA ASP A 12 13.56 7.00 -1.08
C ASP A 12 13.19 5.66 -0.42
N LEU A 13 13.78 5.35 0.73
CA LEU A 13 13.37 4.22 1.57
C LEU A 13 11.91 4.37 2.06
N ARG A 14 11.49 5.60 2.37
CA ARG A 14 10.09 5.88 2.71
C ARG A 14 9.17 5.65 1.51
N LEU A 15 9.59 5.95 0.28
CA LEU A 15 8.79 5.66 -0.91
C LEU A 15 8.71 4.15 -1.18
N LEU A 16 9.83 3.44 -1.11
CA LEU A 16 9.88 1.98 -1.31
C LEU A 16 9.00 1.24 -0.31
N SER A 17 9.07 1.60 0.98
CA SER A 17 8.26 0.99 2.05
C SER A 17 6.76 1.27 1.95
N ARG A 18 6.35 2.20 1.06
CA ARG A 18 4.95 2.52 0.76
C ARG A 18 4.44 1.84 -0.50
N ARG A 19 5.30 1.20 -1.31
CA ARG A 19 4.87 0.51 -2.52
C ARG A 19 4.04 -0.73 -2.16
N LYS A 20 2.99 -0.96 -2.94
CA LYS A 20 2.08 -2.11 -2.78
C LYS A 20 2.84 -3.44 -2.72
N ALA A 21 3.84 -3.62 -3.59
CA ALA A 21 4.68 -4.81 -3.62
C ALA A 21 5.39 -5.07 -2.28
N TYR A 22 5.98 -4.03 -1.68
CA TYR A 22 6.65 -4.15 -0.38
C TYR A 22 5.68 -4.44 0.75
N VAL A 23 4.52 -3.78 0.77
CA VAL A 23 3.53 -4.02 1.84
C VAL A 23 2.93 -5.43 1.74
N ALA A 24 2.76 -5.96 0.54
CA ALA A 24 2.27 -7.31 0.31
C ALA A 24 3.20 -8.40 0.85
N THR A 25 4.52 -8.15 0.91
CA THR A 25 5.49 -9.12 1.46
C THR A 25 5.55 -9.11 3.00
N LEU A 26 4.88 -8.18 3.67
CA LEU A 26 4.89 -8.08 5.14
C LEU A 26 3.84 -9.00 5.78
N LEU A 27 3.99 -10.31 5.59
CA LEU A 27 3.14 -11.33 6.22
C LEU A 27 3.70 -11.76 7.58
N SER A 28 2.87 -12.35 8.44
CA SER A 28 3.33 -12.85 9.74
C SER A 28 4.46 -13.86 9.55
N ARG A 29 5.48 -13.81 10.42
CA ARG A 29 6.69 -14.63 10.39
C ARG A 29 7.59 -14.44 9.16
N SER A 30 7.29 -13.49 8.28
CA SER A 30 8.18 -13.20 7.14
C SER A 30 9.55 -12.73 7.66
N PRO A 31 10.66 -13.25 7.13
CA PRO A 31 11.98 -12.88 7.58
C PRO A 31 12.30 -11.43 7.20
N ARG A 32 13.07 -10.75 8.06
CA ARG A 32 13.62 -9.43 7.81
C ARG A 32 15.12 -9.56 7.68
N PHE A 33 15.70 -8.76 6.78
CA PHE A 33 17.12 -8.79 6.49
C PHE A 33 17.75 -7.41 6.69
N GLY A 34 18.98 -7.41 7.21
CA GLY A 34 19.86 -6.25 7.27
C GLY A 34 20.46 -5.91 5.91
N ILE A 35 21.24 -4.84 5.85
CA ILE A 35 21.94 -4.40 4.62
C ILE A 35 22.98 -5.43 4.18
N ASP A 36 23.51 -6.18 5.13
CA ASP A 36 24.45 -7.30 4.97
C ASP A 36 23.78 -8.62 4.56
N GLY A 37 22.45 -8.63 4.40
CA GLY A 37 21.68 -9.83 4.07
C GLY A 37 21.48 -10.79 5.26
N GLN A 38 21.95 -10.44 6.45
CA GLN A 38 21.73 -11.27 7.64
C GLN A 38 20.30 -11.11 8.15
N SER A 39 19.74 -12.19 8.71
CA SER A 39 18.41 -12.13 9.31
C SER A 39 18.42 -11.30 10.58
N VAL A 40 17.52 -10.31 10.64
CA VAL A 40 17.34 -9.42 11.80
C VAL A 40 16.03 -9.75 12.56
N GLY A 41 15.52 -10.96 12.37
CA GLY A 41 14.28 -11.46 12.95
C GLY A 41 13.13 -11.50 11.96
N VAL A 42 11.90 -11.54 12.49
CA VAL A 42 10.68 -11.77 11.69
C VAL A 42 9.64 -10.66 11.88
N VAL A 43 8.74 -10.53 10.91
CA VAL A 43 7.54 -9.70 11.03
C VAL A 43 6.60 -10.31 12.07
N THR A 44 6.27 -9.54 13.11
CA THR A 44 5.30 -9.94 14.14
C THR A 44 3.88 -9.92 13.59
N GLU A 45 2.97 -10.66 14.23
CA GLU A 45 1.54 -10.68 13.84
C GLU A 45 0.91 -9.29 13.84
N SER A 46 1.19 -8.48 14.86
CA SER A 46 0.71 -7.08 14.93
C SER A 46 1.14 -6.25 13.73
N LYS A 47 2.39 -6.39 13.28
CA LYS A 47 2.94 -5.68 12.11
C LYS A 47 2.34 -6.20 10.80
N ALA A 48 2.06 -7.50 10.73
CA ALA A 48 1.38 -8.11 9.59
C ALA A 48 -0.10 -7.69 9.51
N GLY A 49 -0.80 -7.56 10.64
CA GLY A 49 -2.17 -7.03 10.67
C GLY A 49 -2.23 -5.58 10.16
N PHE A 50 -1.26 -4.76 10.57
CA PHE A 50 -1.14 -3.38 10.09
C PHE A 50 -0.87 -3.30 8.58
N SER A 51 0.03 -4.13 8.04
CA SER A 51 0.32 -4.17 6.60
C SER A 51 -0.89 -4.61 5.78
N GLN A 52 -1.66 -5.60 6.25
CA GLN A 52 -2.89 -6.05 5.62
C GLN A 52 -3.97 -4.95 5.58
N LEU A 53 -4.19 -4.24 6.69
CA LEU A 53 -5.08 -3.08 6.74
C LEU A 53 -4.65 -2.01 5.72
N ARG A 54 -3.35 -1.76 5.62
CA ARG A 54 -2.79 -0.83 4.66
C ARG A 54 -3.01 -1.27 3.21
N MET A 55 -2.84 -2.55 2.90
CA MET A 55 -3.14 -3.13 1.58
C MET A 55 -4.61 -2.99 1.21
N ARG A 56 -5.52 -3.24 2.16
CA ARG A 56 -6.96 -3.03 1.94
C ARG A 56 -7.25 -1.58 1.59
N LYS A 57 -6.70 -0.62 2.34
CA LYS A 57 -6.81 0.80 2.00
C LYS A 57 -6.24 1.07 0.60
N MET A 58 -5.03 0.64 0.27
CA MET A 58 -4.47 0.84 -1.08
C MET A 58 -5.37 0.28 -2.20
N ASN A 59 -6.00 -0.88 -1.98
CA ASN A 59 -6.91 -1.50 -2.95
C ASN A 59 -8.23 -0.74 -3.07
N VAL A 60 -8.83 -0.29 -1.95
CA VAL A 60 -10.06 0.52 -1.95
C VAL A 60 -9.82 1.84 -2.69
N TRP A 61 -8.67 2.48 -2.49
CA TRP A 61 -8.35 3.73 -3.17
C TRP A 61 -8.02 3.50 -4.66
N ALA A 62 -7.40 2.38 -5.01
CA ALA A 62 -7.22 2.00 -6.42
C ALA A 62 -8.57 1.73 -7.13
N GLN A 63 -9.57 1.22 -6.39
CA GLN A 63 -10.94 1.04 -6.89
C GLN A 63 -11.74 2.36 -6.88
N GLY A 64 -11.49 3.26 -5.92
CA GLY A 64 -12.17 4.55 -5.81
C GLY A 64 -11.84 5.56 -6.91
N TYR A 65 -10.73 5.38 -7.64
CA TYR A 65 -10.42 6.12 -8.88
C TYR A 65 -10.75 5.34 -10.16
N GLY A 66 -11.32 4.14 -10.03
CA GLY A 66 -11.88 3.34 -11.11
C GLY A 66 -13.35 3.09 -10.85
N TYR A 67 -14.18 4.13 -10.99
CA TYR A 67 -15.65 4.13 -11.15
C TYR A 67 -16.48 3.09 -10.37
N LEU A 68 -17.40 3.63 -9.55
CA LEU A 68 -18.68 3.07 -9.13
C LEU A 68 -18.67 1.91 -8.12
N SER A 69 -19.05 2.25 -6.89
CA SER A 69 -19.72 1.34 -5.97
C SER A 69 -20.94 0.69 -6.65
N PRO A 70 -21.13 -0.63 -6.54
CA PRO A 70 -22.48 -1.16 -6.48
C PRO A 70 -23.00 -0.88 -5.07
N VAL A 71 -23.72 0.23 -4.93
CA VAL A 71 -24.65 0.44 -3.83
C VAL A 71 -25.78 -0.58 -4.05
N ALA A 72 -25.79 -1.64 -3.23
CA ALA A 72 -26.97 -2.46 -3.08
C ALA A 72 -27.94 -1.71 -2.17
N VAL A 73 -28.86 -0.95 -2.76
CA VAL A 73 -30.10 -0.58 -2.08
C VAL A 73 -31.23 -0.89 -3.04
N ASP A 74 -32.17 -1.67 -2.53
CA ASP A 74 -33.35 -2.14 -3.23
C ASP A 74 -34.06 -1.01 -3.99
N ASN A 75 -34.35 -1.31 -5.26
CA ASN A 75 -35.33 -0.66 -6.12
C ASN A 75 -35.12 0.81 -6.50
N VAL A 76 -34.68 0.94 -7.76
CA VAL A 76 -34.77 2.09 -8.67
C VAL A 76 -33.82 3.25 -8.35
N THR A 77 -32.78 3.38 -9.16
CA THR A 77 -32.20 4.70 -9.48
C THR A 77 -31.67 4.68 -10.91
N VAL A 78 -32.41 5.37 -11.78
CA VAL A 78 -31.94 5.85 -13.10
C VAL A 78 -30.94 6.99 -12.87
N PHE A 79 -30.11 7.29 -13.87
CA PHE A 79 -29.57 8.61 -14.28
C PHE A 79 -28.08 8.50 -14.61
N LEU A 80 -27.77 8.49 -15.91
CA LEU A 80 -27.51 9.61 -16.81
C LEU A 80 -26.02 9.91 -16.84
N THR A 81 -25.45 9.63 -18.00
CA THR A 81 -24.15 10.09 -18.46
C THR A 81 -24.07 11.61 -18.35
N ASP A 82 -22.95 12.13 -17.87
CA ASP A 82 -22.46 13.40 -18.39
C ASP A 82 -20.98 13.28 -18.74
N SER A 83 -20.68 13.77 -19.94
CA SER A 83 -19.39 13.75 -20.60
C SER A 83 -18.68 15.06 -20.26
N SER A 84 -17.57 15.04 -19.50
CA SER A 84 -16.60 16.15 -19.45
C SER A 84 -15.47 15.75 -18.50
N VAL A 85 -14.24 15.45 -18.96
CA VAL A 85 -13.12 16.40 -19.09
C VAL A 85 -12.97 17.32 -17.87
N TYR A 86 -11.91 17.10 -17.08
CA TYR A 86 -10.78 18.02 -16.85
C TYR A 86 -9.64 17.27 -16.14
#